data_AF-A0A3N7GHR3-F1
#
_entry.id   AF-A0A3N7GHR3-F1
#
_cell.length_a   1.000
_cell.length_b   1.000
_cell.length_c   1.000
_cell.angle_alpha   90.00
_cell.angle_beta   90.00
_cell.angle_gamma   90.00
#
_symmetry.space_group_name_H-M   'P 1'
#
loop_
_entity.id
_entity.type
_entity.pdbx_description
1 polymer ?
#
loop_
_entity_poly.entity_id
_entity_poly.type
_entity_poly.pdbx_seq_one_letter_code
_entity_poly.pdbx_strand_id
1 'polypeptide(L)'
;MKLVPLLTATSLALSALPAMAQTAAIDSSALVQASVEMSNTPDELVKTIASMPEYVEAFQNAFPGENDPVNFDNFAAAIEQFEATLITPNSPFDRFLAGDDSAMSEQQMRGLQAFMETGCTACHYGINLGGQDYYPFGLVAKPGAEILPAGDTGRFEVTNTVDDEYVFRAAPLRNVALTAPYFHSGVVWDLREAVQIMSSSQLGTELNEAQVDDIVAFLGAVTGEQPLIEHPILPVRTQETPLPAPM
;
A
#
# COMPACT_ATOMS: atom_id res chain seq x y z
N MET A 1 23.26 34.34 -5.13
CA MET A 1 24.39 33.42 -4.88
C MET A 1 23.97 32.08 -5.45
N LYS A 2 24.45 31.73 -6.66
CA LYS A 2 24.11 30.49 -7.38
C LYS A 2 25.19 29.45 -7.09
N LEU A 3 24.80 28.29 -6.57
CA LEU A 3 25.52 27.01 -6.58
C LEU A 3 24.42 25.93 -6.66
N VAL A 4 24.51 24.80 -7.35
CA VAL A 4 25.33 24.20 -8.42
C VAL A 4 24.44 23.06 -8.97
N PRO A 5 24.59 22.65 -10.24
CA PRO A 5 23.70 21.76 -10.98
C PRO A 5 24.16 20.28 -10.94
N LEU A 6 23.49 19.44 -11.74
CA LEU A 6 23.85 18.07 -12.17
C LEU A 6 23.38 16.90 -11.27
N LEU A 7 22.15 16.43 -11.52
CA LEU A 7 21.89 14.98 -11.61
C LEU A 7 21.40 14.69 -13.04
N THR A 8 22.31 14.19 -13.87
CA THR A 8 22.00 13.63 -15.18
C THR A 8 21.19 12.35 -15.00
N ALA A 9 19.97 12.37 -15.51
CA ALA A 9 19.07 11.24 -15.68
C ALA A 9 19.68 10.23 -16.66
N THR A 10 20.54 9.33 -16.19
CA THR A 10 21.05 8.20 -17.00
C THR A 10 21.73 7.15 -16.13
N SER A 11 20.98 6.49 -15.22
CA SER A 11 21.40 5.18 -14.66
C SER A 11 20.32 4.49 -13.79
N LEU A 12 19.08 4.97 -13.71
CA LEU A 12 17.99 4.23 -13.05
C LEU A 12 17.44 3.14 -13.99
N ALA A 13 18.32 2.21 -14.38
CA ALA A 13 17.95 1.02 -15.11
C ALA A 13 17.81 -0.14 -14.11
N LEU A 14 16.57 -0.62 -13.97
CA LEU A 14 16.18 -1.96 -13.55
C LEU A 14 16.31 -2.37 -12.06
N SER A 15 17.09 -1.69 -11.22
CA SER A 15 17.24 -2.09 -9.80
C SER A 15 16.30 -1.40 -8.80
N ALA A 16 15.35 -0.58 -9.26
CA ALA A 16 14.50 0.27 -8.40
C ALA A 16 13.00 -0.09 -8.44
N LEU A 17 12.60 -1.11 -9.21
CA LEU A 17 11.21 -1.51 -9.36
C LEU A 17 10.48 -1.90 -8.05
N PRO A 18 11.09 -2.65 -7.09
CA PRO A 18 10.34 -3.03 -5.88
C PRO A 18 10.10 -1.87 -4.91
N ALA A 19 10.76 -0.71 -5.09
CA ALA A 19 10.56 0.46 -4.24
C ALA A 19 9.47 1.44 -4.75
N MET A 20 8.83 1.14 -5.88
CA MET A 20 7.84 2.02 -6.51
C MET A 20 6.39 1.62 -6.29
N ALA A 21 6.09 0.47 -5.70
CA ALA A 21 4.72 0.11 -5.35
C ALA A 21 4.20 1.12 -4.30
N GLN A 22 3.24 1.95 -4.71
CA GLN A 22 2.58 2.93 -3.85
C GLN A 22 1.49 2.29 -2.99
N THR A 23 1.01 1.12 -3.43
CA THR A 23 0.32 0.13 -2.62
C THR A 23 1.35 -0.71 -1.87
N ALA A 24 0.99 -1.21 -0.69
CA ALA A 24 1.80 -2.25 -0.06
C ALA A 24 1.83 -3.45 -1.01
N ALA A 25 3.01 -3.86 -1.50
CA ALA A 25 3.14 -5.10 -2.26
C ALA A 25 2.47 -6.22 -1.44
N ILE A 26 1.46 -6.85 -2.02
CA ILE A 26 0.69 -7.87 -1.33
C ILE A 26 1.40 -9.19 -1.59
N ASP A 27 1.64 -9.98 -0.54
CA ASP A 27 2.17 -11.32 -0.72
C ASP A 27 1.05 -12.23 -1.25
N SER A 28 0.91 -12.26 -2.57
CA SER A 28 -0.08 -13.09 -3.27
C SER A 28 0.05 -14.58 -2.90
N SER A 29 1.25 -15.03 -2.54
CA SER A 29 1.50 -16.42 -2.13
C SER A 29 0.86 -16.74 -0.77
N ALA A 30 0.91 -15.80 0.16
CA ALA A 30 0.26 -15.91 1.46
C ALA A 30 -1.27 -15.86 1.31
N LEU A 31 -1.78 -14.97 0.45
CA LEU A 31 -3.23 -14.81 0.29
C LEU A 31 -3.93 -16.05 -0.26
N VAL A 32 -3.31 -16.69 -1.25
CA VAL A 32 -3.84 -17.91 -1.87
C VAL A 32 -4.09 -19.00 -0.81
N GLN A 33 -3.24 -19.07 0.20
CA GLN A 33 -3.22 -20.14 1.19
C GLN A 33 -4.05 -19.83 2.45
N ALA A 34 -4.28 -18.55 2.74
CA ALA A 34 -5.02 -18.14 3.94
C ALA A 34 -6.49 -18.59 3.87
N SER A 35 -6.93 -19.30 4.91
CA SER A 35 -8.25 -19.95 4.97
C SER A 35 -9.42 -18.97 5.06
N VAL A 36 -9.18 -17.77 5.59
CA VAL A 36 -10.17 -16.69 5.68
C VAL A 36 -10.15 -15.76 4.46
N GLU A 37 -9.30 -16.06 3.47
CA GLU A 37 -9.15 -15.32 2.23
C GLU A 37 -9.50 -16.20 1.02
N MET A 38 -8.51 -16.76 0.31
CA MET A 38 -8.77 -17.59 -0.88
C MET A 38 -8.91 -19.09 -0.56
N SER A 39 -8.34 -19.56 0.56
CA SER A 39 -8.41 -20.94 1.03
C SER A 39 -8.08 -22.01 -0.03
N ASN A 40 -7.07 -21.75 -0.86
CA ASN A 40 -6.59 -22.66 -1.90
C ASN A 40 -5.20 -23.23 -1.54
N THR A 41 -4.67 -24.14 -2.35
CA THR A 41 -3.30 -24.67 -2.19
C THR A 41 -2.46 -24.36 -3.43
N PRO A 42 -1.13 -24.26 -3.31
CA PRO A 42 -0.25 -24.10 -4.47
C PRO A 42 -0.50 -25.16 -5.55
N ASP A 43 -0.65 -26.43 -5.14
CA ASP A 43 -0.88 -27.55 -6.05
C ASP A 43 -2.21 -27.43 -6.82
N GLU A 44 -3.31 -27.10 -6.13
CA GLU A 44 -4.63 -26.94 -6.78
C GLU A 44 -4.67 -25.70 -7.68
N LEU A 45 -3.99 -24.62 -7.30
CA LEU A 45 -3.85 -23.43 -8.14
C LEU A 45 -3.07 -23.76 -9.43
N VAL A 46 -1.91 -24.41 -9.31
CA VAL A 46 -1.09 -24.79 -10.47
C VAL A 46 -1.86 -25.75 -11.39
N LYS A 47 -2.56 -26.76 -10.83
CA LYS A 47 -3.43 -27.65 -11.62
C LYS A 47 -4.53 -26.88 -12.36
N THR A 48 -5.13 -25.89 -11.70
CA THR A 48 -6.17 -25.05 -12.30
C THR A 48 -5.61 -24.27 -13.50
N ILE A 49 -4.48 -23.60 -13.35
CA ILE A 49 -3.83 -22.85 -14.43
C ILE A 49 -3.40 -23.79 -15.57
N ALA A 50 -2.76 -24.92 -15.24
CA ALA A 50 -2.28 -25.90 -16.22
C ALA A 50 -3.42 -26.56 -17.01
N SER A 51 -4.64 -26.61 -16.46
CA SER A 51 -5.81 -27.18 -17.16
C SER A 51 -6.37 -26.29 -18.28
N MET A 52 -5.91 -25.04 -18.41
CA MET A 52 -6.43 -24.05 -19.36
C MET A 52 -5.36 -23.71 -20.42
N PRO A 53 -5.52 -24.12 -21.69
CA PRO A 53 -4.49 -23.96 -22.72
C PRO A 53 -4.00 -22.52 -22.92
N GLU A 54 -4.90 -21.53 -22.87
CA GLU A 54 -4.53 -20.12 -23.03
C GLU A 54 -3.64 -19.62 -21.88
N TYR A 55 -3.83 -20.11 -20.66
CA TYR A 55 -2.92 -19.78 -19.55
C TYR A 55 -1.56 -20.45 -19.72
N VAL A 56 -1.52 -21.73 -20.14
CA VAL A 56 -0.24 -22.41 -20.40
C VAL A 56 0.58 -21.64 -21.44
N GLU A 57 -0.05 -21.19 -22.52
CA GLU A 57 0.59 -20.33 -23.53
C GLU A 57 1.04 -18.98 -22.93
N ALA A 58 0.20 -18.33 -22.12
CA ALA A 58 0.55 -17.08 -21.46
C ALA A 58 1.78 -17.22 -20.55
N PHE A 59 1.89 -18.29 -19.76
CA PHE A 59 3.04 -18.56 -18.90
C PHE A 59 4.30 -18.88 -19.71
N GLN A 60 4.19 -19.65 -20.81
CA GLN A 60 5.32 -19.90 -21.71
C GLN A 60 5.86 -18.61 -22.33
N ASN A 61 4.98 -17.67 -22.65
CA ASN A 61 5.36 -16.35 -23.19
C ASN A 61 5.96 -15.42 -22.12
N ALA A 62 5.43 -15.46 -20.89
CA ALA A 62 5.92 -14.63 -19.78
C ALA A 62 7.27 -15.10 -19.23
N PHE A 63 7.53 -16.42 -19.26
CA PHE A 63 8.73 -17.06 -18.70
C PHE A 63 9.48 -17.88 -19.76
N PRO A 64 10.01 -17.24 -20.82
CA PRO A 64 10.63 -17.95 -21.93
C PRO A 64 11.93 -18.64 -21.51
N GLY A 65 12.11 -19.90 -21.92
CA GLY A 65 13.32 -20.68 -21.66
C GLY A 65 13.29 -21.53 -20.40
N GLU A 66 12.22 -21.43 -19.61
CA GLU A 66 11.96 -22.37 -18.51
C GLU A 66 11.32 -23.66 -19.02
N ASN A 67 11.74 -24.79 -18.46
CA ASN A 67 11.18 -26.10 -18.84
C ASN A 67 9.76 -26.32 -18.26
N ASP A 68 9.46 -25.71 -17.12
CA ASP A 68 8.18 -25.81 -16.42
C ASP A 68 7.71 -24.43 -15.93
N PRO A 69 7.23 -23.57 -16.85
CA PRO A 69 6.90 -22.19 -16.52
C PRO A 69 5.61 -22.08 -15.69
N VAL A 70 4.75 -23.09 -15.68
CA VAL A 70 3.48 -23.07 -14.93
C VAL A 70 3.71 -23.61 -13.52
N ASN A 71 4.25 -22.76 -12.66
CA ASN A 71 4.51 -23.08 -11.26
C ASN A 71 4.05 -21.94 -10.34
N PHE A 72 4.03 -22.21 -9.03
CA PHE A 72 3.50 -21.26 -8.04
C PHE A 72 4.35 -19.99 -7.90
N ASP A 73 5.67 -20.12 -8.02
CA ASP A 73 6.59 -18.98 -7.93
C ASP A 73 6.38 -18.03 -9.11
N ASN A 74 6.21 -18.56 -10.33
CA ASN A 74 5.92 -17.77 -11.52
C ASN A 74 4.51 -17.16 -11.48
N PHE A 75 3.54 -17.80 -10.84
CA PHE A 75 2.25 -17.18 -10.57
C PHE A 75 2.41 -15.96 -9.65
N ALA A 76 3.14 -16.11 -8.54
CA ALA A 76 3.41 -15.01 -7.61
C ALA A 76 4.17 -13.87 -8.30
N ALA A 77 5.19 -14.21 -9.11
CA ALA A 77 5.96 -13.24 -9.88
C ALA A 77 5.11 -12.51 -10.93
N ALA A 78 4.21 -13.20 -11.63
CA ALA A 78 3.31 -12.58 -12.59
C ALA A 78 2.35 -11.58 -11.93
N ILE A 79 1.82 -11.91 -10.74
CA ILE A 79 1.01 -10.99 -9.95
C ILE A 79 1.84 -9.81 -9.46
N GLU A 80 3.04 -10.05 -8.92
CA GLU A 80 3.95 -8.99 -8.47
C GLU A 80 4.26 -8.00 -9.61
N GLN A 81 4.51 -8.49 -10.82
CA GLN A 81 4.72 -7.63 -11.99
C GLN A 81 3.48 -6.79 -12.33
N PHE A 82 2.27 -7.36 -12.24
CA PHE A 82 1.04 -6.61 -12.44
C PHE A 82 0.86 -5.54 -11.36
N GLU A 83 1.02 -5.89 -10.08
CA GLU A 83 0.93 -4.98 -8.94
C GLU A 83 1.96 -3.84 -9.02
N ALA A 84 3.16 -4.11 -9.53
CA ALA A 84 4.18 -3.09 -9.76
C ALA A 84 3.76 -2.03 -10.79
N THR A 85 2.77 -2.31 -11.64
CA THR A 85 2.17 -1.31 -12.55
C THR A 85 1.07 -0.48 -11.90
N LEU A 86 0.53 -0.90 -10.75
CA LEU A 86 -0.57 -0.24 -10.05
C LEU A 86 -0.08 0.95 -9.20
N ILE A 87 0.69 1.82 -9.83
CA ILE A 87 1.18 3.07 -9.25
C ILE A 87 0.23 4.22 -9.60
N THR A 88 0.20 5.24 -8.73
CA THR A 88 -0.68 6.41 -8.89
C THR A 88 0.14 7.70 -9.00
N PRO A 89 0.71 8.01 -10.18
CA PRO A 89 1.55 9.19 -10.35
C PRO A 89 0.73 10.49 -10.36
N ASN A 90 1.43 11.63 -10.50
CA ASN A 90 0.84 12.93 -10.83
C ASN A 90 -0.21 13.46 -9.84
N SER A 91 -0.13 13.07 -8.56
CA SER A 91 -0.95 13.70 -7.54
C SER A 91 -0.66 15.22 -7.49
N PRO A 92 -1.62 16.05 -7.04
CA PRO A 92 -1.38 17.48 -6.80
C PRO A 92 -0.09 17.76 -6.01
N PHE A 93 0.21 16.94 -5.00
CA PHE A 93 1.44 17.02 -4.23
C PHE A 93 2.69 16.67 -5.06
N ASP A 94 2.65 15.64 -5.90
CA ASP A 94 3.80 15.29 -6.77
C ASP A 94 4.11 16.39 -7.79
N ARG A 95 3.07 16.99 -8.38
CA ARG A 95 3.23 18.11 -9.31
C ARG A 95 3.81 19.34 -8.62
N PHE A 96 3.35 19.63 -7.40
CA PHE A 96 3.94 20.66 -6.55
C PHE A 96 5.43 20.39 -6.29
N LEU A 97 5.81 19.16 -5.90
CA LEU A 97 7.21 18.77 -5.72
C LEU A 97 8.04 18.86 -7.01
N ALA A 98 7.41 18.69 -8.18
CA ALA A 98 8.04 18.85 -9.49
C ALA A 98 8.17 20.33 -9.94
N GLY A 99 7.70 21.29 -9.14
CA GLY A 99 7.85 22.73 -9.37
C GLY A 99 6.62 23.44 -9.94
N ASP A 100 5.45 22.79 -9.97
CA ASP A 100 4.18 23.47 -10.25
C ASP A 100 3.63 24.09 -8.96
N ASP A 101 4.02 25.33 -8.68
CA ASP A 101 3.57 26.11 -7.51
C ASP A 101 2.03 26.29 -7.45
N SER A 102 1.31 26.04 -8.55
CA SER A 102 -0.14 26.14 -8.62
C SER A 102 -0.87 24.80 -8.45
N ALA A 103 -0.14 23.69 -8.32
CA ALA A 103 -0.72 22.36 -8.24
C ALA A 103 -1.54 22.10 -6.96
N MET A 104 -1.23 22.82 -5.87
CA MET A 104 -1.91 22.73 -4.58
C MET A 104 -2.59 24.05 -4.22
N SER A 105 -3.77 23.96 -3.58
CA SER A 105 -4.46 25.13 -3.04
C SER A 105 -3.74 25.70 -1.82
N GLU A 106 -4.02 26.95 -1.46
CA GLU A 106 -3.49 27.56 -0.22
C GLU A 106 -3.82 26.73 1.04
N GLN A 107 -5.00 26.10 1.07
CA GLN A 107 -5.40 25.23 2.17
C GLN A 107 -4.52 23.97 2.25
N GLN A 108 -4.28 23.33 1.10
CA GLN A 108 -3.43 22.15 1.02
C GLN A 108 -1.98 22.49 1.40
N MET A 109 -1.51 23.68 1.04
CA MET A 109 -0.18 24.16 1.43
C MET A 109 -0.06 24.39 2.94
N ARG A 110 -1.07 24.98 3.58
CA ARG A 110 -1.11 25.06 5.06
C ARG A 110 -1.18 23.68 5.70
N GLY A 111 -1.92 22.75 5.09
CA GLY A 111 -2.00 21.35 5.53
C GLY A 111 -0.67 20.64 5.50
N LEU A 112 0.08 20.78 4.41
CA LEU A 112 1.43 20.25 4.27
C LEU A 112 2.36 20.83 5.35
N GLN A 113 2.31 22.15 5.57
CA GLN A 113 3.08 22.79 6.64
C GLN A 113 2.72 22.22 8.02
N ALA A 114 1.43 22.16 8.36
CA ALA A 114 0.96 21.62 9.62
C ALA A 114 1.37 20.14 9.80
N PHE A 115 1.28 19.33 8.75
CA PHE A 115 1.71 17.93 8.76
C PHE A 115 3.20 17.78 9.09
N MET A 116 4.05 18.62 8.51
CA MET A 116 5.48 18.64 8.78
C MET A 116 5.79 19.14 10.19
N GLU A 117 5.21 20.27 10.60
CA GLU A 117 5.50 20.95 11.87
C GLU A 117 4.96 20.21 13.09
N THR A 118 3.83 19.51 12.95
CA THR A 118 3.26 18.70 14.04
C THR A 118 4.12 17.47 14.33
N GLY A 119 4.87 16.98 13.34
CA GLY A 119 5.78 15.83 13.49
C GLY A 119 5.31 14.55 12.80
N CYS A 120 4.26 14.59 11.96
CA CYS A 120 3.75 13.42 11.24
C CYS A 120 4.82 12.76 10.35
N THR A 121 5.78 13.56 9.86
CA THR A 121 6.90 13.12 9.02
C THR A 121 7.91 12.23 9.76
N ALA A 122 7.84 12.12 11.08
CA ALA A 122 8.67 11.16 11.83
C ALA A 122 8.35 9.71 11.44
N CYS A 123 7.10 9.41 11.10
CA CYS A 123 6.65 8.07 10.71
C CYS A 123 6.17 8.00 9.25
N HIS A 124 5.65 9.11 8.71
CA HIS A 124 5.07 9.19 7.38
C HIS A 124 5.95 10.01 6.42
N TYR A 125 6.98 9.35 5.88
CA TYR A 125 7.98 9.97 5.02
C TYR A 125 8.29 9.11 3.78
N GLY A 126 9.16 9.62 2.92
CA GLY A 126 9.57 8.95 1.69
C GLY A 126 8.50 9.00 0.60
N ILE A 127 8.67 8.20 -0.43
CA ILE A 127 7.85 8.26 -1.66
C ILE A 127 6.36 7.99 -1.39
N ASN A 128 6.06 7.17 -0.38
CA ASN A 128 4.69 6.78 -0.02
C ASN A 128 4.13 7.49 1.22
N LEU A 129 4.88 8.44 1.80
CA LEU A 129 4.50 9.12 3.04
C LEU A 129 4.16 8.08 4.13
N GLY A 130 5.06 7.12 4.34
CA GLY A 130 4.86 5.95 5.19
C GLY A 130 5.26 4.64 4.50
N GLY A 131 4.95 3.53 5.16
CA GLY A 131 5.20 2.17 4.67
C GLY A 131 6.62 1.65 4.89
N GLN A 132 7.52 2.44 5.46
CA GLN A 132 8.95 2.09 5.58
C GLN A 132 9.27 1.31 6.86
N ASP A 133 8.75 1.76 7.99
CA ASP A 133 9.08 1.22 9.32
C ASP A 133 7.85 0.90 10.16
N TYR A 134 8.11 0.32 11.32
CA TYR A 134 7.12 -0.09 12.30
C TYR A 134 7.22 0.75 13.58
N TYR A 135 6.07 1.11 14.15
CA TYR A 135 5.96 1.94 15.34
C TYR A 135 4.84 1.44 16.26
N PRO A 136 4.94 1.66 17.58
CA PRO A 136 3.83 1.43 18.49
C PRO A 136 2.62 2.30 18.10
N PHE A 137 1.44 1.69 17.98
CA PHE A 137 0.19 2.46 17.87
C PHE A 137 -0.30 2.83 19.27
N GLY A 138 -0.27 4.12 19.57
CA GLY A 138 -0.45 4.68 20.91
C GLY A 138 0.87 5.02 21.61
N LEU A 139 1.86 5.55 20.88
CA LEU A 139 3.18 5.91 21.41
C LEU A 139 3.11 6.84 22.63
N VAL A 140 2.18 7.79 22.61
CA VAL A 140 1.91 8.72 23.73
C VAL A 140 0.68 8.29 24.51
N ALA A 141 -0.41 7.97 23.80
CA ALA A 141 -1.66 7.54 24.41
C ALA A 141 -2.33 6.45 23.58
N LYS A 142 -2.69 5.33 24.21
CA LYS A 142 -3.41 4.25 23.54
C LYS A 142 -4.77 4.75 23.04
N PRO A 143 -5.13 4.52 21.77
CA PRO A 143 -6.48 4.81 21.30
C PRO A 143 -7.50 3.86 21.95
N GLY A 144 -8.79 4.10 21.72
CA GLY A 144 -9.86 3.24 22.24
C GLY A 144 -9.72 1.78 21.80
N ALA A 145 -10.24 0.85 22.60
CA ALA A 145 -10.10 -0.60 22.37
C ALA A 145 -10.76 -1.11 21.08
N GLU A 146 -11.67 -0.35 20.48
CA GLU A 146 -12.24 -0.66 19.16
C GLU A 146 -11.23 -0.35 18.03
N ILE A 147 -10.42 0.68 18.20
CA ILE A 147 -9.39 1.10 17.24
C ILE A 147 -8.12 0.25 17.39
N LEU A 148 -7.77 -0.13 18.63
CA LEU A 148 -6.66 -1.02 18.97
C LEU A 148 -7.18 -2.20 19.82
N PRO A 149 -7.73 -3.25 19.17
CA PRO A 149 -8.21 -4.43 19.85
C PRO A 149 -7.07 -5.16 20.58
N ALA A 150 -7.31 -5.56 21.83
CA ALA A 150 -6.29 -6.25 22.64
C ALA A 150 -5.88 -7.63 22.09
N GLY A 151 -6.67 -8.19 21.17
CA GLY A 151 -6.40 -9.47 20.53
C GLY A 151 -5.50 -9.38 19.29
N ASP A 152 -5.25 -8.18 18.77
CA ASP A 152 -4.32 -7.93 17.67
C ASP A 152 -3.08 -7.25 18.24
N THR A 153 -2.01 -8.02 18.41
CA THR A 153 -0.75 -7.52 18.98
C THR A 153 0.23 -7.05 17.90
N GLY A 154 -0.21 -7.00 16.65
CA GLY A 154 0.58 -6.54 15.51
C GLY A 154 1.84 -7.36 15.30
N ARG A 155 2.99 -6.68 15.19
CA ARG A 155 4.28 -7.28 14.84
C ARG A 155 4.76 -8.35 15.84
N PHE A 156 4.30 -8.30 17.09
CA PHE A 156 4.58 -9.34 18.08
C PHE A 156 4.21 -10.75 17.60
N GLU A 157 3.12 -10.90 16.84
CA GLU A 157 2.66 -12.20 16.33
C GLU A 157 3.64 -12.83 15.33
N VAL A 158 4.46 -11.99 14.71
CA VAL A 158 5.51 -12.40 13.76
C VAL A 158 6.85 -12.59 14.47
N THR A 159 7.24 -11.67 15.34
CA THR A 159 8.61 -11.63 15.90
C THR A 159 8.74 -12.31 17.26
N ASN A 160 7.63 -12.52 17.99
CA ASN A 160 7.59 -12.95 19.39
C ASN A 160 8.49 -12.11 20.33
N THR A 161 8.75 -10.85 19.98
CA THR A 161 9.60 -9.93 20.75
C THR A 161 8.72 -8.94 21.49
N VAL A 162 8.81 -8.88 22.83
CA VAL A 162 7.92 -8.06 23.68
C VAL A 162 7.91 -6.57 23.28
N ASP A 163 9.05 -6.04 22.81
CA ASP A 163 9.15 -4.65 22.35
C ASP A 163 8.33 -4.37 21.06
N ASP A 164 7.86 -5.42 20.36
CA ASP A 164 7.00 -5.34 19.17
C ASP A 164 5.50 -5.49 19.50
N GLU A 165 5.09 -5.50 20.77
CA GLU A 165 3.68 -5.57 21.16
C GLU A 165 2.93 -4.28 20.75
N TYR A 166 1.84 -4.44 19.97
CA TYR A 166 1.07 -3.35 19.34
C TYR A 166 1.90 -2.45 18.41
N VAL A 167 2.96 -3.00 17.83
CA VAL A 167 3.77 -2.34 16.82
C VAL A 167 3.22 -2.66 15.44
N PHE A 168 2.92 -1.61 14.67
CA PHE A 168 2.37 -1.72 13.32
C PHE A 168 3.21 -0.93 12.34
N ARG A 169 3.18 -1.33 11.06
CA ARG A 169 3.80 -0.54 10.01
C ARG A 169 3.10 0.82 9.90
N ALA A 170 3.84 1.92 9.84
CA ALA A 170 3.25 3.22 9.54
C ALA A 170 2.56 3.16 8.18
N ALA A 171 1.25 3.42 8.12
CA ALA A 171 0.50 3.29 6.87
C ALA A 171 1.04 4.25 5.80
N PRO A 172 1.26 3.80 4.55
CA PRO A 172 1.49 4.72 3.44
C PRO A 172 0.24 5.59 3.25
N LEU A 173 0.40 6.90 3.09
CA LEU A 173 -0.72 7.85 3.03
C LEU A 173 -1.13 8.24 1.59
N ARG A 174 -0.46 7.69 0.57
CA ARG A 174 -0.88 7.85 -0.83
C ARG A 174 -2.30 7.33 -1.01
N ASN A 175 -3.14 8.11 -1.70
CA ASN A 175 -4.55 7.80 -1.94
C ASN A 175 -5.41 7.57 -0.68
N VAL A 176 -4.96 8.02 0.50
CA VAL A 176 -5.68 7.76 1.76
C VAL A 176 -7.13 8.26 1.73
N ALA A 177 -7.42 9.31 0.98
CA ALA A 177 -8.80 9.82 0.79
C ALA A 177 -9.75 8.83 0.09
N LEU A 178 -9.23 7.76 -0.53
CA LEU A 178 -9.99 6.75 -1.26
C LEU A 178 -10.07 5.40 -0.52
N THR A 179 -9.36 5.24 0.59
CA THR A 179 -9.14 3.93 1.25
C THR A 179 -9.72 3.87 2.66
N ALA A 180 -10.88 4.50 2.87
CA ALA A 180 -11.64 4.28 4.10
C ALA A 180 -12.19 2.83 4.13
N PRO A 181 -12.40 2.24 5.32
CA PRO A 181 -12.10 2.77 6.65
C PRO A 181 -10.60 2.68 7.02
N TYR A 182 -10.19 3.38 8.08
CA TYR A 182 -8.79 3.57 8.47
C TYR A 182 -8.35 2.67 9.63
N PHE A 183 -7.03 2.57 9.79
CA PHE A 183 -6.31 1.71 10.73
C PHE A 183 -6.48 0.20 10.45
N HIS A 184 -5.70 -0.63 11.14
CA HIS A 184 -5.76 -2.10 10.97
C HIS A 184 -7.13 -2.68 11.38
N SER A 185 -7.82 -2.01 12.31
CA SER A 185 -9.15 -2.39 12.79
C SER A 185 -10.28 -2.05 11.81
N GLY A 186 -10.08 -1.09 10.91
CA GLY A 186 -11.08 -0.71 9.91
C GLY A 186 -12.38 -0.14 10.49
N VAL A 187 -12.35 0.42 11.71
CA VAL A 187 -13.56 0.93 12.38
C VAL A 187 -13.77 2.44 12.21
N VAL A 188 -12.73 3.19 11.82
CA VAL A 188 -12.79 4.66 11.68
C VAL A 188 -13.04 5.03 10.22
N TRP A 189 -14.17 5.67 9.92
CA TRP A 189 -14.58 5.96 8.55
C TRP A 189 -14.24 7.37 8.07
N ASP A 190 -14.11 8.33 8.99
CA ASP A 190 -13.80 9.73 8.66
C ASP A 190 -12.28 9.99 8.75
N LEU A 191 -11.72 10.57 7.69
CA LEU A 191 -10.30 10.90 7.63
C LEU A 191 -9.94 11.97 8.66
N ARG A 192 -10.89 12.86 8.99
CA ARG A 192 -10.71 13.88 10.02
C ARG A 192 -10.50 13.26 11.39
N GLU A 193 -11.33 12.28 11.72
CA GLU A 193 -11.24 11.52 12.97
C GLU A 193 -9.91 10.75 13.02
N ALA A 194 -9.50 10.12 11.92
CA ALA A 194 -8.21 9.43 11.84
C ALA A 194 -7.02 10.38 12.10
N VAL A 195 -7.04 11.60 11.55
CA VAL A 195 -6.01 12.64 11.80
C VAL A 195 -5.98 13.06 13.26
N GLN A 196 -7.15 13.27 13.89
CA GLN A 196 -7.25 13.65 15.30
C GLN A 196 -6.73 12.55 16.23
N ILE A 197 -7.09 11.29 15.96
CA ILE A 197 -6.60 10.13 16.71
C ILE A 197 -5.08 10.03 16.57
N MET A 198 -4.53 10.17 15.37
CA MET A 198 -3.09 10.10 15.17
C MET A 198 -2.33 11.21 15.92
N SER A 199 -2.84 12.44 15.89
CA SER A 199 -2.20 13.55 16.60
C SER A 199 -2.20 13.34 18.12
N SER A 200 -3.32 12.89 18.69
CA SER A 200 -3.43 12.64 20.13
C SER A 200 -2.63 11.39 20.55
N SER A 201 -2.82 10.26 19.87
CA SER A 201 -2.21 8.97 20.24
C SER A 201 -0.71 8.89 19.98
N GLN A 202 -0.21 9.47 18.88
CA GLN A 202 1.20 9.38 18.51
C GLN A 202 2.04 10.56 19.00
N LEU A 203 1.45 11.75 19.05
CA LEU A 203 2.19 13.01 19.26
C LEU A 203 1.76 13.75 20.52
N GLY A 204 0.71 13.30 21.21
CA GLY A 204 0.20 13.95 22.43
C GLY A 204 -0.29 15.38 22.19
N THR A 205 -0.66 15.70 20.94
CA THR A 205 -1.02 17.06 20.53
C THR A 205 -2.49 17.08 20.10
N GLU A 206 -3.24 18.03 20.65
CA GLU A 206 -4.62 18.30 20.24
C GLU A 206 -4.61 19.36 19.13
N LEU A 207 -4.92 18.94 17.91
CA LEU A 207 -5.09 19.85 16.77
C LEU A 207 -6.45 20.54 16.86
N ASN A 208 -6.48 21.84 16.59
CA ASN A 208 -7.76 22.52 16.43
C ASN A 208 -8.44 22.14 15.10
N GLU A 209 -9.74 22.42 14.97
CA GLU A 209 -10.53 22.04 13.79
C GLU A 209 -9.90 22.54 12.48
N ALA A 210 -9.44 23.79 12.42
CA ALA A 210 -8.84 24.34 11.21
C ALA A 210 -7.54 23.62 10.80
N GLN A 211 -6.72 23.20 11.77
CA GLN A 211 -5.51 22.41 11.49
C GLN A 211 -5.86 21.03 10.96
N VAL A 212 -6.91 20.40 11.52
CA VAL A 212 -7.42 19.11 11.01
C VAL A 212 -7.92 19.26 9.58
N ASP A 213 -8.72 20.29 9.30
CA ASP A 213 -9.22 20.60 7.94
C ASP A 213 -8.08 20.78 6.95
N ASP A 214 -7.07 21.56 7.32
CA ASP A 214 -5.92 21.85 6.49
C ASP A 214 -5.13 20.56 6.20
N ILE A 215 -4.83 19.73 7.22
CA ILE A 215 -4.14 18.44 7.04
C ILE A 215 -4.96 17.49 6.17
N VAL A 216 -6.26 17.37 6.39
CA VAL A 216 -7.13 16.53 5.56
C VAL A 216 -7.15 17.01 4.11
N ALA A 217 -7.14 18.32 3.87
CA ALA A 217 -7.03 18.87 2.51
C ALA A 217 -5.70 18.45 1.86
N PHE A 218 -4.58 18.53 2.60
CA PHE A 218 -3.28 18.02 2.15
C PHE A 218 -3.32 16.51 1.84
N LEU A 219 -3.94 15.69 2.70
CA LEU A 219 -4.09 14.25 2.47
C LEU A 219 -4.96 13.95 1.24
N GLY A 220 -5.87 14.84 0.85
CA GLY A 220 -6.54 14.78 -0.45
C GLY A 220 -5.58 15.03 -1.62
N ALA A 221 -4.59 15.91 -1.44
CA ALA A 221 -3.60 16.29 -2.46
C ALA A 221 -2.60 15.17 -2.81
N VAL A 222 -2.53 14.11 -2.01
CA VAL A 222 -1.66 12.94 -2.25
C VAL A 222 -2.38 11.78 -2.94
N THR A 223 -3.58 12.04 -3.48
CA THR A 223 -4.30 11.13 -4.37
C THR A 223 -3.78 11.28 -5.80
N GLY A 224 -3.23 10.20 -6.36
CA GLY A 224 -2.68 10.19 -7.71
C GLY A 224 -3.70 9.80 -8.78
N GLU A 225 -3.25 9.82 -10.03
CA GLU A 225 -4.00 9.31 -11.17
C GLU A 225 -4.19 7.79 -11.02
N GLN A 226 -5.44 7.34 -10.99
CA GLN A 226 -5.75 5.91 -10.81
C GLN A 226 -5.45 5.14 -12.10
N PRO A 227 -4.89 3.92 -12.02
CA PRO A 227 -4.64 3.10 -13.19
C PRO A 227 -5.95 2.76 -13.90
N LEU A 228 -5.97 2.91 -15.22
CA LEU A 228 -7.08 2.44 -16.05
C LEU A 228 -6.81 0.99 -16.44
N ILE A 229 -7.58 0.08 -15.85
CA ILE A 229 -7.42 -1.36 -16.04
C ILE A 229 -8.56 -1.85 -16.93
N GLU A 230 -8.23 -2.28 -18.15
CA GLU A 230 -9.16 -3.04 -18.96
C GLU A 230 -9.34 -4.42 -18.35
N HIS A 231 -10.59 -4.81 -18.08
CA HIS A 231 -10.86 -6.11 -17.46
C HIS A 231 -10.43 -7.24 -18.41
N PRO A 232 -9.63 -8.20 -17.95
CA PRO A 232 -9.17 -9.28 -18.81
C PRO A 232 -10.33 -10.19 -19.22
N ILE A 233 -10.26 -10.71 -20.45
CA ILE A 233 -11.09 -11.85 -20.84
C ILE A 233 -10.35 -13.09 -20.38
N LEU A 234 -10.87 -13.75 -19.35
CA LEU A 234 -10.22 -14.90 -18.74
C LEU A 234 -10.36 -16.16 -19.63
N PRO A 235 -9.34 -17.04 -19.65
CA PRO A 235 -9.43 -18.34 -20.30
C PRO A 235 -10.63 -19.18 -19.86
N VAL A 236 -11.20 -19.93 -20.80
CA VAL A 236 -12.34 -20.82 -20.52
C VAL A 236 -11.86 -22.10 -19.83
N ARG A 237 -12.55 -22.50 -18.75
CA ARG A 237 -12.29 -23.78 -18.08
C ARG A 237 -12.46 -24.99 -19.02
N THR A 238 -11.70 -26.04 -18.75
CA THR A 238 -11.81 -27.32 -19.45
C THR A 238 -12.47 -28.38 -18.56
N GLN A 239 -12.54 -29.62 -19.06
CA GLN A 239 -13.01 -30.76 -18.25
C GLN A 239 -12.00 -31.16 -17.17
N GLU A 240 -10.72 -30.81 -17.34
CA GLU A 240 -9.63 -31.13 -16.41
C GLU A 240 -9.50 -30.07 -15.30
N THR A 241 -10.12 -28.90 -15.47
CA THR A 241 -10.13 -27.84 -14.45
C THR A 241 -10.82 -28.32 -13.18
N PRO A 242 -10.13 -28.27 -12.01
CA PRO A 242 -10.74 -28.57 -10.72
C PRO A 242 -12.06 -27.84 -10.53
N LEU A 243 -13.04 -28.52 -9.94
CA LEU A 243 -14.35 -27.92 -9.70
C LEU A 243 -14.27 -26.94 -8.52
N PRO A 244 -15.05 -25.85 -8.54
CA PRO A 244 -15.20 -25.00 -7.38
C PRO A 244 -15.65 -25.80 -6.16
N ALA A 245 -14.98 -25.58 -5.03
CA ALA A 245 -15.37 -26.10 -3.72
C ALA A 245 -15.78 -24.92 -2.83
N PRO A 246 -16.98 -24.32 -3.05
CA PRO A 246 -17.44 -23.25 -2.19
C PRO A 246 -17.62 -23.80 -0.77
N MET A 247 -17.01 -23.09 0.20
CA MET A 247 -17.22 -23.32 1.63
C MET A 247 -18.65 -22.96 2.04
#